data_AF-A0A328B8X5-F1
#
_entry.id   AF-A0A328B8X5-F1
#
_cell.length_a   1.000
_cell.length_b   1.000
_cell.length_c   1.000
_cell.angle_alpha   90.00
_cell.angle_beta   90.00
_cell.angle_gamma   90.00
#
_symmetry.space_group_name_H-M   'P 1'
#
loop_
_entity.id
_entity.type
_entity.pdbx_description
1 polymer ?
#
loop_
_entity_poly.entity_id
_entity_poly.type
_entity_poly.pdbx_seq_one_letter_code
_entity_poly.pdbx_strand_id
1 'polypeptide(L)'
;MVLVGPDLRCWKVVSVVDQGVFRPFWERLFRWLVQQSVHRIDQQAEAIDPMTLDQVKDRVAASIQANPDDWRDDEAIAGEAGPPREEQELLDELVASVRAAASLPQIINAISSEQLEG
;
A
#
# COMPACT_ATOMS: atom_id res chain seq x y z
N MET A 1 1.89 12.18 -0.11
CA MET A 1 3.04 11.27 0.05
C MET A 1 2.93 10.58 1.40
N VAL A 2 3.14 9.26 1.47
CA VAL A 2 3.19 8.50 2.73
C VAL A 2 4.65 8.21 3.05
N LEU A 3 5.05 8.44 4.28
CA LEU A 3 6.39 8.16 4.80
C LEU A 3 6.29 7.06 5.85
N VAL A 4 7.23 6.11 5.83
CA VAL A 4 7.37 5.08 6.87
C VAL A 4 8.55 5.47 7.74
N GLY A 5 8.28 5.75 9.02
CA GLY A 5 9.31 6.06 10.00
C GLY A 5 10.16 4.84 10.34
N PRO A 6 11.32 5.03 10.99
CA PRO A 6 12.15 3.93 11.48
C PRO A 6 11.44 3.07 12.55
N ASP A 7 10.37 3.59 13.15
CA ASP A 7 9.47 2.92 14.08
C ASP A 7 8.30 2.19 13.37
N LEU A 8 8.36 2.06 12.04
CA LEU A 8 7.33 1.50 11.17
C LEU A 8 5.98 2.25 11.21
N ARG A 9 5.92 3.43 11.83
CA ARG A 9 4.71 4.25 11.80
C ARG A 9 4.59 4.94 10.45
N CYS A 10 3.37 4.95 9.93
CA CYS A 10 3.05 5.64 8.71
C CYS A 10 2.71 7.11 9.00
N TRP A 11 3.23 8.01 8.18
CA TRP A 11 2.99 9.44 8.30
C TRP A 11 2.49 9.97 6.96
N LYS A 12 1.48 10.83 7.00
CA LYS A 12 0.99 11.54 5.81
C LYS A 12 1.60 12.94 5.82
N VAL A 13 2.34 13.28 4.77
CA VAL A 13 2.76 14.67 4.56
C VAL A 13 1.53 15.48 4.16
N VAL A 14 1.14 16.44 4.99
CA VAL A 14 -0.03 17.29 4.79
C VAL A 14 0.33 18.64 4.19
N SER A 15 1.54 19.14 4.44
CA SER A 15 2.05 20.36 3.80
C SER A 15 3.55 20.30 3.58
N VAL A 16 3.99 20.90 2.48
CA VAL A 16 5.41 21.13 2.17
C VAL A 16 5.57 22.61 1.85
N VAL A 17 6.40 23.31 2.60
CA VAL A 17 6.70 24.73 2.39
C VAL A 17 8.19 24.88 2.12
N ASP A 18 8.54 25.41 0.96
CA ASP A 18 9.91 25.82 0.67
C ASP A 18 10.19 27.17 1.36
N GLN A 19 11.07 27.17 2.35
CA GLN A 19 11.50 28.37 3.06
C GLN A 19 12.66 29.09 2.34
N GLY A 20 13.04 28.62 1.16
CA GLY A 20 14.09 29.16 0.33
C GLY A 20 15.48 28.67 0.73
N VAL A 21 16.49 29.31 0.15
CA VAL A 21 17.89 28.94 0.36
C VAL A 21 18.34 29.43 1.74
N PHE A 22 18.60 28.49 2.64
CA PHE A 22 19.21 28.75 3.93
C PHE A 22 20.69 29.08 3.70
N ARG A 23 21.20 30.22 4.23
CA ARG A 23 22.63 30.63 4.47
C ARG A 23 22.98 32.08 4.04
N PRO A 24 24.07 32.68 4.57
CA PRO A 24 24.55 34.02 4.21
C PRO A 24 24.82 34.18 2.70
N PHE A 25 24.70 35.42 2.20
CA PHE A 25 24.77 35.77 0.78
C PHE A 25 25.99 35.17 0.03
N TRP A 26 27.18 35.22 0.62
CA TRP A 26 28.41 34.75 -0.03
C TRP A 26 28.45 33.23 -0.23
N GLU A 27 27.92 32.45 0.71
CA GLU A 27 27.82 30.99 0.56
C GLU A 27 26.78 30.62 -0.52
N ARG A 28 25.71 31.43 -0.68
CA ARG A 28 24.71 31.23 -1.75
C ARG A 28 25.32 31.44 -3.13
N LEU A 29 26.15 32.48 -3.30
CA LEU A 29 26.83 32.77 -4.57
C LEU A 29 27.84 31.68 -4.93
N PHE A 30 28.67 31.24 -3.98
CA PHE A 30 29.60 30.14 -4.18
C PHE A 30 28.90 28.83 -4.57
N ARG A 31 27.76 28.49 -3.95
CA ARG A 31 27.01 27.29 -4.30
C ARG A 31 26.21 27.40 -5.60
N TRP A 32 25.74 28.59 -5.97
CA TRP A 32 25.15 28.82 -7.29
C TRP A 32 26.17 28.53 -8.38
N LEU A 33 27.43 28.95 -8.19
CA LEU A 33 28.54 28.62 -9.09
C LEU A 33 28.84 27.10 -9.14
N VAL A 34 28.57 26.36 -8.05
CA VAL A 34 28.79 24.91 -7.93
C VAL A 34 27.48 24.12 -8.15
N GLN A 35 26.40 24.75 -8.62
CA GLN A 35 25.08 24.15 -8.88
C GLN A 35 24.43 23.39 -7.70
N GLN A 36 24.83 23.67 -6.46
CA GLN A 36 24.30 23.00 -5.27
C GLN A 36 23.45 23.94 -4.42
N SER A 37 22.28 24.35 -4.91
CA SER A 37 21.29 25.06 -4.10
C SER A 37 20.59 24.07 -3.16
N VAL A 38 20.88 24.14 -1.87
CA VAL A 38 20.14 23.39 -0.84
C VAL A 38 19.04 24.30 -0.31
N HIS A 39 17.80 23.93 -0.59
CA HIS A 39 16.61 24.61 -0.08
C HIS A 39 16.24 24.06 1.29
N ARG A 40 15.80 24.94 2.19
CA ARG A 40 15.20 24.52 3.45
C ARG A 40 13.74 24.23 3.20
N ILE A 41 13.39 22.96 3.26
CA ILE A 41 12.01 22.50 3.15
C ILE A 41 11.49 22.27 4.57
N ASP A 42 10.37 22.90 4.87
CA ASP A 42 9.58 22.60 6.07
C ASP A 42 8.45 21.65 5.67
N GLN A 43 8.33 20.54 6.40
CA GLN A 43 7.31 19.52 6.13
C GLN A 43 6.50 19.31 7.39
N GLN A 44 5.18 19.42 7.25
CA GLN A 44 4.26 18.99 8.30
C GLN A 44 3.74 17.60 7.93
N ALA A 45 3.83 16.70 8.89
CA ALA A 45 3.36 15.34 8.75
C ALA A 45 2.45 14.99 9.93
N GLU A 46 1.36 14.30 9.62
CA GLU A 46 0.42 13.77 10.60
C GLU A 46 0.60 12.26 10.66
N ALA A 47 0.52 11.70 11.87
CA ALA A 47 0.53 10.25 12.05
C ALA A 47 -0.71 9.67 11.38
N ILE A 48 -0.51 8.63 10.57
CA ILE A 48 -1.60 7.79 10.09
C ILE A 48 -1.79 6.73 11.16
N ASP A 49 -2.96 6.73 11.79
CA ASP A 49 -3.29 5.67 12.73
C ASP A 49 -3.20 4.32 12.04
N PRO A 50 -2.65 3.29 12.71
CA PRO A 50 -2.60 1.95 12.16
C PRO A 50 -4.01 1.50 11.82
N MET A 51 -4.18 0.95 10.61
CA MET A 51 -5.46 0.41 10.20
C MET A 51 -5.87 -0.74 11.12
N THR A 52 -7.15 -0.79 11.46
CA THR A 52 -7.71 -1.95 12.13
C THR A 52 -7.74 -3.14 11.16
N LEU A 53 -7.79 -4.36 11.71
CA LEU A 53 -7.90 -5.56 10.89
C LEU A 53 -9.13 -5.50 9.97
N ASP A 54 -10.26 -5.00 10.46
CA ASP A 54 -11.49 -4.89 9.66
C ASP A 54 -11.33 -3.89 8.51
N GLN A 55 -10.62 -2.77 8.71
CA GLN A 55 -10.30 -1.83 7.64
C GLN A 55 -9.38 -2.47 6.59
N VAL A 56 -8.47 -3.34 6.99
CA VAL A 56 -7.64 -4.12 6.04
C VAL A 56 -8.53 -5.05 5.22
N LYS A 57 -9.43 -5.80 5.87
CA LYS A 57 -10.38 -6.70 5.18
C LYS A 57 -11.25 -5.94 4.19
N ASP A 58 -11.78 -4.78 4.59
CA ASP A 58 -12.58 -3.92 3.72
C ASP A 58 -11.80 -3.50 2.47
N ARG A 59 -10.55 -3.09 2.65
CA ARG A 59 -9.71 -2.62 1.56
C ARG A 59 -9.32 -3.75 0.59
N VAL A 60 -9.00 -4.93 1.12
CA VAL A 60 -8.70 -6.11 0.30
C VAL A 60 -9.94 -6.55 -0.48
N ALA A 61 -11.10 -6.66 0.19
CA ALA A 61 -12.37 -7.00 -0.48
C ALA A 61 -12.73 -6.00 -1.59
N ALA A 62 -12.56 -4.70 -1.33
CA ALA A 62 -12.77 -3.66 -2.33
C ALA A 62 -11.78 -3.77 -3.51
N SER A 63 -10.52 -4.16 -3.24
CA SER A 63 -9.52 -4.38 -4.28
C SER A 63 -9.86 -5.57 -5.19
N ILE A 64 -10.39 -6.65 -4.60
CA ILE A 64 -10.84 -7.84 -5.35
C ILE A 64 -11.96 -7.46 -6.32
N GLN A 65 -12.95 -6.70 -5.85
CA GLN A 65 -14.08 -6.26 -6.68
C GLN A 65 -13.70 -5.22 -7.73
N ALA A 66 -12.71 -4.37 -7.45
CA ALA A 66 -12.31 -3.30 -8.36
C ALA A 66 -11.46 -3.80 -9.54
N ASN A 67 -10.67 -4.87 -9.34
CA ASN A 67 -9.73 -5.38 -10.35
C ASN A 67 -9.81 -6.91 -10.46
N PRO A 68 -10.97 -7.50 -10.82
CA PRO A 68 -11.18 -8.94 -10.76
C PRO A 68 -10.16 -9.77 -11.56
N ASP A 69 -9.64 -9.23 -12.67
CA ASP A 69 -8.60 -9.86 -13.48
C ASP A 69 -7.30 -10.17 -12.70
N ASP A 70 -6.97 -9.39 -11.66
CA ASP A 70 -5.77 -9.60 -10.84
C ASP A 70 -5.95 -10.72 -9.79
N TRP A 71 -7.19 -11.14 -9.55
CA TRP A 71 -7.56 -12.06 -8.45
C TRP A 71 -8.21 -13.35 -8.92
N ARG A 72 -8.71 -13.38 -10.16
CA ARG A 72 -9.35 -14.57 -10.70
C ARG A 72 -8.32 -15.67 -10.98
N ASP A 73 -8.77 -16.90 -10.82
CA ASP A 73 -7.99 -18.09 -11.17
C ASP A 73 -8.40 -18.54 -12.58
N ASP A 74 -7.57 -18.19 -13.57
CA ASP A 74 -7.80 -18.52 -14.98
C ASP A 74 -7.86 -20.05 -15.21
N GLU A 75 -7.10 -20.85 -14.45
CA GLU A 75 -7.08 -22.31 -14.55
C GLU A 75 -8.40 -22.91 -14.04
N ALA A 76 -8.93 -22.36 -12.93
CA ALA A 76 -10.23 -22.76 -12.39
C ALA A 76 -11.40 -22.37 -13.30
N ILE A 77 -11.33 -21.20 -13.95
CA ILE A 77 -12.33 -20.75 -14.92
C ILE A 77 -12.29 -21.62 -16.19
N ALA A 78 -11.10 -21.97 -16.67
CA ALA A 78 -10.92 -22.84 -17.83
C ALA A 78 -11.28 -24.32 -17.54
N GLY A 79 -11.35 -24.69 -16.26
CA GLY A 79 -11.63 -26.07 -15.84
C GLY A 79 -10.42 -27.00 -16.01
N GLU A 80 -9.20 -26.49 -15.86
CA GLU A 80 -8.00 -27.32 -16.01
C GLU A 80 -7.81 -28.28 -14.83
N ALA A 81 -8.24 -27.86 -13.62
CA ALA A 81 -8.19 -28.65 -12.39
C ALA A 81 -9.53 -29.31 -12.00
N GLY A 82 -10.58 -29.16 -12.81
CA GLY A 82 -11.93 -29.64 -12.48
C GLY A 82 -13.00 -29.06 -13.42
N PRO A 83 -14.30 -29.18 -13.12
CA PRO A 83 -15.33 -28.48 -13.89
C PRO A 83 -15.07 -26.96 -13.89
N PRO A 84 -15.26 -26.28 -15.04
CA PRO A 84 -15.17 -24.82 -15.12
C PRO A 84 -16.00 -24.16 -14.03
N ARG A 85 -15.42 -23.17 -13.35
CA ARG A 85 -16.08 -22.38 -12.31
C ARG A 85 -16.40 -20.97 -12.82
N GLU A 86 -17.49 -20.40 -12.32
CA GLU A 86 -17.86 -19.02 -12.61
C GLU A 86 -16.92 -18.04 -11.87
N GLU A 87 -16.41 -17.04 -12.59
CA GLU A 87 -15.48 -16.05 -12.04
C GLU A 87 -16.05 -15.37 -10.79
N GLN A 88 -17.32 -14.95 -10.83
CA GLN A 88 -17.94 -14.26 -9.71
C GLN A 88 -18.04 -15.13 -8.46
N GLU A 89 -18.26 -16.44 -8.62
CA GLU A 89 -18.31 -17.38 -7.50
C GLU A 89 -16.95 -17.48 -6.80
N LEU A 90 -15.86 -17.56 -7.59
CA LEU A 90 -14.49 -17.59 -7.09
C LEU A 90 -14.14 -16.31 -6.31
N LEU A 91 -14.49 -15.15 -6.87
CA LEU A 91 -14.21 -13.86 -6.23
C LEU A 91 -15.03 -13.68 -4.94
N ASP A 92 -16.28 -14.14 -4.91
CA ASP A 92 -17.13 -14.08 -3.72
C ASP A 92 -16.59 -14.99 -2.60
N GLU A 93 -16.09 -16.19 -2.93
CA GLU A 93 -15.42 -17.10 -2.00
C GLU A 93 -14.12 -16.49 -1.43
N LEU A 94 -13.32 -15.84 -2.28
CA LEU A 94 -12.11 -15.17 -1.87
C LEU A 94 -12.40 -14.03 -0.90
N VAL A 95 -13.40 -13.20 -1.23
CA VAL A 95 -13.86 -12.12 -0.34
C VAL A 95 -14.38 -12.70 0.98
N ALA A 96 -15.18 -13.77 0.95
CA ALA A 96 -15.68 -14.41 2.17
C ALA A 96 -14.53 -14.93 3.06
N SER A 97 -13.49 -15.50 2.46
CA SER A 97 -12.29 -15.98 3.17
C SER A 97 -11.52 -14.84 3.84
N VAL A 98 -11.33 -13.72 3.13
CA VAL A 98 -10.73 -12.49 3.70
C VAL A 98 -11.57 -11.95 4.85
N ARG A 99 -12.90 -11.96 4.73
CA ARG A 99 -13.82 -11.48 5.77
C ARG A 99 -13.75 -12.35 7.04
N ALA A 100 -13.63 -13.65 6.87
CA ALA A 100 -13.56 -14.63 7.96
C ALA A 100 -12.22 -14.62 8.72
N ALA A 101 -11.13 -14.15 8.09
CA ALA A 101 -9.79 -14.17 8.68
C ALA A 101 -9.72 -13.43 10.03
N ALA A 102 -9.11 -14.03 11.05
CA ALA A 102 -8.94 -13.44 12.38
C ALA A 102 -7.62 -12.66 12.53
N SER A 103 -6.74 -12.68 11.52
CA SER A 103 -5.43 -12.03 11.56
C SER A 103 -4.89 -11.70 10.17
N LEU A 104 -3.88 -10.84 10.10
CA LEU A 104 -3.19 -10.49 8.85
C LEU A 104 -2.58 -11.72 8.15
N PRO A 105 -1.86 -12.64 8.82
CA PRO A 105 -1.38 -13.86 8.19
C PRO A 105 -2.49 -14.72 7.59
N GLN A 106 -3.67 -14.78 8.23
CA GLN A 106 -4.81 -15.51 7.67
C GLN A 106 -5.39 -14.82 6.43
N ILE A 107 -5.36 -13.49 6.36
CA ILE A 107 -5.73 -12.76 5.13
C ILE A 107 -4.74 -13.09 4.02
N ILE A 108 -3.42 -13.08 4.31
CA ILE A 108 -2.38 -13.43 3.33
C ILE A 108 -2.59 -14.85 2.81
N ASN A 109 -2.78 -15.82 3.71
CA ASN A 109 -3.03 -17.21 3.32
C ASN A 109 -4.33 -17.39 2.54
N ALA A 110 -5.35 -16.55 2.77
CA ALA A 110 -6.59 -16.60 2.00
C ALA A 110 -6.40 -16.10 0.56
N ILE A 111 -5.49 -15.16 0.33
CA ILE A 111 -5.24 -14.56 -1.00
C ILE A 111 -4.05 -15.16 -1.74
N SER A 112 -3.16 -15.85 -1.05
CA SER A 112 -2.04 -16.57 -1.64
C SER A 112 -2.46 -18.00 -1.93
N SER A 113 -2.45 -18.39 -3.20
CA SER A 113 -2.65 -19.78 -3.63
C SER A 113 -1.55 -20.73 -3.14
N GLU A 114 -0.42 -20.20 -2.64
CA GLU A 114 0.60 -20.96 -1.94
C GLU A 114 0.27 -21.07 -0.44
N GLN A 115 0.00 -22.30 0.02
CA GLN A 115 0.10 -22.64 1.43
C GLN A 115 1.51 -22.28 1.91
N LEU A 116 1.64 -21.17 2.62
CA LEU A 116 2.81 -20.93 3.47
C LEU A 116 2.76 -21.98 4.60
N GLU A 117 3.28 -23.16 4.31
CA GLU A 117 3.60 -24.17 5.32
C GLU A 117 4.51 -23.53 6.38
N GLY A 118 4.17 -23.75 7.65
CA GLY A 118 4.73 -23.05 8.81
C GLY A 118 6.20 -23.35 9.12
#